data_AF-A0A519GG75-F1
#
_entry.id   AF-A0A519GG75-F1
#
_cell.length_a   1.000
_cell.length_b   1.000
_cell.length_c   1.000
_cell.angle_alpha   90.00
_cell.angle_beta   90.00
_cell.angle_gamma   90.00
#
_symmetry.space_group_name_H-M   'P 1'
#
loop_
_entity.id
_entity.type
_entity.pdbx_description
1 polymer ?
#
loop_
_entity_poly.entity_id
_entity_poly.type
_entity_poly.pdbx_seq_one_letter_code
_entity_poly.pdbx_strand_id
1 'polypeptide(L)'
;MKQRNLQAIAGFVLIALGLVMLRAGKAFPGWWALLPVLGAFYCIAAGPQAWLNKHVLGSRPMVWVGLISYPLYLWHWPLLAYARILEGKTPSDGVRAGAMVAAFVLAWLTYRFVERYTRQTTRKPVMFGLLAAMVAFVLLGLLAFTGHFKGRHSDAYFDKTAAAARDWGFPDGLTPLKIYDVVMYQVGSGEHKVLLFGDSHIEQYGPRAVELGKTPGALQTTYLATWGSCPPVPNVIDTQNAICGQRRDEVMKFALSNEVDAVVFGGCWNCFFSVQTPPDSDDELIDRYYYLDGSTKRRFRGGGGVEYALRMLELTMKNLATHKKVYLLLD
;
A
#
# COMPACT_ATOMS: atom_id res chain seq x y z
N MET A 1 -20.69 -39.84 -27.47
CA MET A 1 -19.43 -40.04 -26.71
C MET A 1 -18.32 -39.07 -27.11
N LYS A 2 -17.99 -38.88 -28.40
CA LYS A 2 -16.92 -37.97 -28.85
C LYS A 2 -17.07 -36.51 -28.36
N GLN A 3 -18.27 -35.93 -28.46
CA GLN A 3 -18.52 -34.53 -28.04
C GLN A 3 -18.27 -34.28 -26.55
N ARG A 4 -18.66 -35.23 -25.68
CA ARG A 4 -18.42 -35.12 -24.22
C ARG A 4 -16.93 -35.16 -23.89
N ASN A 5 -16.17 -36.03 -24.54
CA ASN A 5 -14.72 -36.10 -24.34
C ASN A 5 -14.03 -34.83 -24.83
N LEU A 6 -14.46 -34.28 -25.96
CA LEU A 6 -13.93 -33.01 -26.48
C LEU A 6 -14.19 -31.85 -25.51
N GLN A 7 -15.41 -31.77 -24.96
CA GLN A 7 -15.74 -30.78 -23.93
C GLN A 7 -14.87 -30.93 -22.67
N ALA A 8 -14.68 -32.15 -22.17
CA ALA A 8 -13.84 -32.39 -20.99
C ALA A 8 -12.36 -32.03 -21.24
N ILE A 9 -11.82 -32.35 -22.42
CA ILE A 9 -10.45 -31.99 -22.81
C ILE A 9 -10.32 -30.48 -22.91
N ALA A 10 -11.24 -29.80 -23.62
CA ALA A 10 -11.24 -28.35 -23.72
C ALA A 10 -11.32 -27.69 -22.35
N GLY A 11 -12.17 -28.22 -21.47
CA GLY A 11 -12.31 -27.76 -20.10
C GLY A 11 -11.00 -27.83 -19.31
N PHE A 12 -10.33 -28.98 -19.36
CA PHE A 12 -9.06 -29.20 -18.67
C PHE A 12 -7.93 -28.31 -19.21
N VAL A 13 -7.84 -28.15 -20.54
CA VAL A 13 -6.86 -27.27 -21.18
C VAL A 13 -7.09 -25.82 -20.75
N LEU A 14 -8.33 -25.35 -20.72
CA LEU A 14 -8.64 -23.99 -20.28
C LEU A 14 -8.29 -23.74 -18.80
N ILE A 15 -8.51 -24.72 -17.92
CA ILE A 15 -8.09 -24.64 -16.51
C ILE A 15 -6.56 -24.58 -16.41
N ALA A 16 -5.85 -25.46 -17.14
CA ALA A 16 -4.39 -25.49 -17.15
C ALA A 16 -3.79 -24.18 -17.68
N LEU A 17 -4.37 -23.62 -18.75
CA LEU A 17 -4.00 -22.31 -19.27
C LEU A 17 -4.25 -21.21 -18.22
N GLY A 18 -5.39 -21.25 -17.53
CA GLY A 18 -5.67 -20.35 -16.41
C GLY A 18 -4.57 -20.38 -15.35
N LEU A 19 -4.14 -21.57 -14.92
CA LEU A 19 -3.09 -21.74 -13.91
C LEU A 19 -1.73 -21.17 -14.33
N VAL A 20 -1.35 -21.31 -15.60
CA VAL A 20 -0.05 -20.82 -16.12
C VAL A 20 -0.08 -19.33 -16.44
N MET A 21 -1.22 -18.84 -16.94
CA MET A 21 -1.35 -17.47 -17.45
C MET A 21 -1.74 -16.46 -16.36
N LEU A 22 -2.40 -16.87 -15.28
CA LEU A 22 -2.70 -16.00 -14.15
C LEU A 22 -1.43 -15.75 -13.33
N ARG A 23 -0.98 -14.50 -13.34
CA ARG A 23 0.19 -14.02 -12.57
C ARG A 23 -0.19 -12.77 -11.80
N ALA A 24 0.51 -12.49 -10.70
CA ALA A 24 0.23 -11.37 -9.80
C ALA A 24 0.24 -9.98 -10.46
N GLY A 25 0.95 -9.81 -11.59
CA GLY A 25 0.99 -8.55 -12.34
C GLY A 25 -0.16 -8.33 -13.34
N LYS A 26 -1.10 -9.27 -13.46
CA LYS A 26 -2.27 -9.13 -14.33
C LYS A 26 -3.48 -8.68 -13.49
N ALA A 27 -4.30 -7.80 -14.06
CA ALA A 27 -5.55 -7.38 -13.42
C ALA A 27 -6.42 -8.60 -13.10
N PHE A 28 -6.71 -8.81 -11.81
CA PHE A 28 -7.59 -9.86 -11.32
C PHE A 28 -8.55 -9.30 -10.25
N PRO A 29 -9.85 -9.57 -10.34
CA PRO A 29 -10.53 -10.30 -11.42
C PRO A 29 -10.57 -9.47 -12.73
N GLY A 30 -10.42 -10.13 -13.87
CA GLY A 30 -10.43 -9.52 -15.21
C GLY A 30 -10.71 -10.58 -16.28
N TRP A 31 -10.54 -10.25 -17.57
CA TRP A 31 -10.83 -11.18 -18.69
C TRP A 31 -10.12 -12.55 -18.56
N TRP A 32 -8.96 -12.59 -17.92
CA TRP A 32 -8.21 -13.81 -17.63
C TRP A 32 -8.97 -14.84 -16.77
N ALA A 33 -9.94 -14.39 -15.97
CA ALA A 33 -10.79 -15.28 -15.16
C ALA A 33 -11.76 -16.10 -16.02
N LEU A 34 -12.04 -15.69 -17.27
CA LEU A 34 -12.87 -16.48 -18.19
C LEU A 34 -12.25 -17.84 -18.50
N LEU A 35 -10.91 -17.97 -18.50
CA LEU A 35 -10.24 -19.23 -18.77
C LEU A 35 -10.63 -20.33 -17.77
N PRO A 36 -10.38 -20.18 -16.45
CA PRO A 36 -10.79 -21.20 -15.48
C PRO A 36 -12.32 -21.35 -15.37
N VAL A 37 -13.10 -20.28 -15.60
CA VAL A 37 -14.57 -20.33 -15.52
C VAL A 37 -15.16 -21.15 -16.67
N LEU A 38 -14.80 -20.85 -17.92
CA LEU A 38 -15.22 -21.63 -19.09
C LEU A 38 -14.65 -23.06 -19.02
N GLY A 39 -13.44 -23.21 -18.51
CA GLY A 39 -12.83 -24.50 -18.27
C GLY A 39 -13.67 -25.38 -17.33
N ALA A 40 -14.06 -24.83 -16.17
CA ALA A 40 -14.95 -25.50 -15.23
C ALA A 40 -16.33 -25.80 -15.83
N PHE A 41 -16.91 -24.83 -16.56
CA PHE A 41 -18.18 -25.01 -17.27
C PHE A 41 -18.14 -26.21 -18.23
N TYR A 42 -17.12 -26.31 -19.09
CA TYR A 42 -17.00 -27.42 -20.03
C TYR A 42 -16.76 -28.76 -19.35
N CYS A 43 -16.00 -28.80 -18.26
CA CYS A 43 -15.83 -30.00 -17.43
C CYS A 43 -17.17 -30.48 -16.85
N ILE A 44 -18.00 -29.56 -16.34
CA ILE A 44 -19.32 -29.88 -15.79
C ILE A 44 -20.29 -30.32 -16.90
N ALA A 45 -20.34 -29.57 -18.01
CA ALA A 45 -21.22 -29.84 -19.15
C ALA A 45 -20.92 -31.19 -19.83
N ALA A 46 -19.66 -31.62 -19.86
CA ALA A 46 -19.25 -32.93 -20.38
C ALA A 46 -19.87 -34.11 -19.60
N GLY A 47 -20.28 -33.88 -18.35
CA GLY A 47 -20.90 -34.86 -17.47
C GLY A 47 -19.94 -35.93 -16.93
N PRO A 48 -20.38 -36.77 -16.00
CA PRO A 48 -19.52 -37.73 -15.29
C PRO A 48 -19.01 -38.89 -16.16
N GLN A 49 -19.64 -39.14 -17.31
CA GLN A 49 -19.29 -40.25 -18.21
C GLN A 49 -18.20 -39.89 -19.23
N ALA A 50 -17.76 -38.63 -19.30
CA ALA A 50 -16.60 -38.27 -20.11
C ALA A 50 -15.35 -38.97 -19.57
N TRP A 51 -14.46 -39.42 -20.46
CA TRP A 51 -13.33 -40.28 -20.07
C TRP A 51 -12.43 -39.62 -19.02
N LEU A 52 -12.06 -38.35 -19.22
CA LEU A 52 -11.27 -37.57 -18.26
C LEU A 52 -12.01 -37.38 -16.92
N ASN A 53 -13.29 -37.02 -16.96
CA ASN A 53 -14.08 -36.84 -15.75
C ASN A 53 -14.18 -38.13 -14.95
N LYS A 54 -14.34 -39.27 -15.63
CA LYS A 54 -14.47 -40.58 -14.98
C LYS A 54 -13.16 -41.08 -14.39
N HIS A 55 -12.05 -40.97 -15.13
CA HIS A 55 -10.78 -41.60 -14.72
C HIS A 55 -9.84 -40.66 -13.98
N VAL A 56 -9.89 -39.35 -14.25
CA VAL A 56 -9.01 -38.35 -13.62
C VAL A 56 -9.75 -37.66 -12.48
N LEU A 57 -10.81 -36.90 -12.78
CA LEU A 57 -11.55 -36.13 -11.75
C LEU A 57 -12.34 -37.03 -10.80
N GLY A 58 -12.84 -38.16 -11.31
CA GLY A 58 -13.55 -39.18 -10.55
C GLY A 58 -12.62 -40.18 -9.83
N SER A 59 -11.30 -40.02 -9.97
CA SER A 59 -10.35 -40.85 -9.23
C SER A 59 -10.50 -40.61 -7.72
N ARG A 60 -10.28 -41.67 -6.93
CA ARG A 60 -10.36 -41.59 -5.45
C ARG A 60 -9.55 -40.43 -4.85
N PRO A 61 -8.30 -40.16 -5.29
CA PRO A 61 -7.52 -39.03 -4.76
C PRO A 61 -8.14 -37.67 -5.09
N MET A 62 -8.60 -37.45 -6.33
CA MET A 62 -9.22 -36.17 -6.71
C MET A 62 -10.53 -35.93 -6.00
N VAL A 63 -11.37 -36.95 -5.88
CA VAL A 63 -12.61 -36.86 -5.10
C VAL A 63 -12.29 -36.57 -3.63
N TRP A 64 -11.28 -37.21 -3.05
CA TRP A 64 -10.87 -36.97 -1.67
C TRP A 64 -10.42 -35.52 -1.44
N VAL A 65 -9.61 -34.95 -2.34
CA VAL A 65 -9.23 -33.53 -2.30
C VAL A 65 -10.48 -32.64 -2.41
N GLY A 66 -11.41 -32.98 -3.30
CA GLY A 66 -12.69 -32.28 -3.44
C GLY A 66 -13.53 -32.30 -2.15
N LEU A 67 -13.56 -33.44 -1.45
CA LEU A 67 -14.30 -33.59 -0.19
C LEU A 67 -13.76 -32.71 0.94
N ILE A 68 -12.45 -32.48 1.00
CA ILE A 68 -11.82 -31.62 2.01
C ILE A 68 -11.62 -30.18 1.54
N SER A 69 -12.04 -29.83 0.31
CA SER A 69 -11.73 -28.53 -0.31
C SER A 69 -12.29 -27.33 0.46
N TYR A 70 -13.48 -27.46 1.05
CA TYR A 70 -14.09 -26.41 1.86
C TYR A 70 -13.32 -26.14 3.16
N PRO A 71 -13.05 -27.14 4.04
CA PRO A 71 -12.24 -26.89 5.23
C PRO A 71 -10.78 -26.56 4.89
N LEU A 72 -10.25 -27.03 3.76
CA LEU A 72 -8.94 -26.59 3.28
C LEU A 72 -8.93 -25.09 2.94
N TYR A 73 -9.98 -24.59 2.28
CA TYR A 73 -10.17 -23.16 2.07
C TYR A 73 -10.17 -22.38 3.40
N LEU A 74 -10.79 -22.92 4.45
CA LEU A 74 -10.81 -22.26 5.76
C LEU A 74 -9.44 -22.23 6.46
N TRP A 75 -8.63 -23.30 6.36
CA TRP A 75 -7.39 -23.42 7.12
C TRP A 75 -6.15 -22.85 6.42
N HIS A 76 -6.07 -22.95 5.09
CA HIS A 76 -4.85 -22.52 4.38
C HIS A 76 -4.61 -21.01 4.50
N TRP A 77 -5.67 -20.19 4.46
CA TRP A 77 -5.53 -18.73 4.48
C TRP A 77 -5.07 -18.19 5.85
N PRO A 78 -5.70 -18.55 7.00
CA PRO A 78 -5.20 -18.15 8.31
C PRO A 78 -3.75 -18.57 8.56
N LEU A 79 -3.38 -19.81 8.23
CA LEU A 79 -2.01 -20.28 8.47
C LEU A 79 -0.97 -19.48 7.66
N LEU A 80 -1.24 -19.25 6.37
CA LEU A 80 -0.34 -18.48 5.51
C LEU A 80 -0.32 -16.98 5.86
N ALA A 81 -1.47 -16.41 6.23
CA ALA A 81 -1.58 -15.02 6.64
C ALA A 81 -0.83 -14.78 7.97
N TYR A 82 -1.02 -15.63 8.97
CA TYR A 82 -0.30 -15.53 10.24
C TYR A 82 1.21 -15.71 10.06
N ALA A 83 1.65 -16.67 9.22
CA ALA A 83 3.08 -16.82 8.91
C ALA A 83 3.68 -15.52 8.32
N ARG A 84 2.96 -14.87 7.40
CA ARG A 84 3.38 -13.58 6.82
C ARG A 84 3.42 -12.44 7.84
N ILE A 85 2.44 -12.39 8.75
CA ILE A 85 2.38 -11.38 9.81
C ILE A 85 3.57 -11.55 10.77
N LEU A 86 3.88 -12.78 11.17
CA LEU A 86 4.97 -13.07 12.11
C LEU A 86 6.35 -12.77 11.50
N GLU A 87 6.55 -13.06 10.21
CA GLU A 87 7.83 -12.79 9.54
C GLU A 87 7.96 -11.35 9.04
N GLY A 88 6.86 -10.58 8.96
CA GLY A 88 6.84 -9.21 8.41
C GLY A 88 7.12 -9.12 6.89
N LYS A 89 7.30 -10.26 6.22
CA LYS A 89 7.62 -10.39 4.79
C LYS A 89 7.06 -11.71 4.25
N THR A 90 7.26 -11.97 2.96
CA THR A 90 6.89 -13.25 2.35
C THR A 90 7.67 -14.39 3.03
N PRO A 91 6.98 -15.38 3.65
CA PRO A 91 7.65 -16.48 4.33
C PRO A 91 8.46 -17.35 3.39
N SER A 92 9.49 -18.01 3.93
CA SER A 92 10.29 -18.98 3.17
C SER A 92 9.44 -20.11 2.59
N ASP A 93 9.89 -20.72 1.49
CA ASP A 93 9.14 -21.79 0.83
C ASP A 93 8.91 -23.00 1.75
N GLY A 94 9.86 -23.30 2.65
CA GLY A 94 9.72 -24.34 3.66
C GLY A 94 8.58 -24.07 4.65
N VAL A 95 8.47 -22.83 5.14
CA VAL A 95 7.39 -22.42 6.05
C VAL A 95 6.04 -22.47 5.34
N ARG A 96 5.95 -22.01 4.08
CA ARG A 96 4.73 -22.05 3.28
C ARG A 96 4.29 -23.49 2.99
N ALA A 97 5.24 -24.36 2.65
CA ALA A 97 4.97 -25.79 2.44
C ALA A 97 4.49 -26.46 3.73
N GLY A 98 5.15 -26.19 4.87
CA GLY A 98 4.74 -26.68 6.18
C GLY A 98 3.33 -26.20 6.57
N ALA A 99 3.02 -24.92 6.36
CA ALA A 99 1.71 -24.36 6.59
C ALA A 99 0.63 -25.01 5.69
N MET A 100 0.95 -25.30 4.44
CA MET A 100 0.03 -26.01 3.54
C MET A 100 -0.20 -27.45 4.00
N VAL A 101 0.84 -28.19 4.38
CA VAL A 101 0.70 -29.55 4.93
C VAL A 101 -0.16 -29.53 6.19
N ALA A 102 0.08 -28.59 7.10
CA ALA A 102 -0.75 -28.39 8.29
C ALA A 102 -2.21 -28.08 7.92
N ALA A 103 -2.45 -27.24 6.91
CA ALA A 103 -3.78 -26.93 6.42
C ALA A 103 -4.50 -28.18 5.87
N PHE A 104 -3.81 -29.04 5.12
CA PHE A 104 -4.36 -30.32 4.65
C PHE A 104 -4.73 -31.26 5.79
N VAL A 105 -3.87 -31.39 6.80
CA VAL A 105 -4.14 -32.22 7.98
C VAL A 105 -5.36 -31.70 8.74
N LEU A 106 -5.40 -30.39 9.04
CA LEU A 106 -6.52 -29.76 9.73
C LEU A 106 -7.81 -29.85 8.92
N ALA A 107 -7.74 -29.66 7.60
CA ALA A 107 -8.88 -29.82 6.72
C ALA A 107 -9.45 -31.24 6.73
N TRP A 108 -8.58 -32.24 6.67
CA TRP A 108 -8.97 -33.65 6.76
C TRP A 108 -9.59 -33.98 8.12
N LEU A 109 -9.00 -33.52 9.22
CA LEU A 109 -9.54 -33.71 10.57
C LEU A 109 -10.94 -33.05 10.69
N THR A 110 -11.08 -31.82 10.21
CA THR A 110 -12.35 -31.08 10.21
C THR A 110 -13.41 -31.81 9.39
N TYR A 111 -13.04 -32.26 8.19
CA TYR A 111 -13.95 -33.03 7.34
C TYR A 111 -14.38 -34.34 8.01
N ARG A 112 -13.41 -35.11 8.54
CA ARG A 112 -13.63 -36.45 9.08
C ARG A 112 -14.45 -36.45 10.37
N PHE A 113 -14.24 -35.47 11.24
CA PHE A 113 -14.79 -35.41 12.60
C PHE A 113 -15.93 -34.42 12.78
N VAL A 114 -16.04 -33.40 11.94
CA VAL A 114 -17.10 -32.38 12.04
C VAL A 114 -18.04 -32.49 10.84
N GLU A 115 -17.51 -32.21 9.65
CA GLU A 115 -18.35 -32.01 8.46
C GLU A 115 -19.12 -33.27 8.06
N ARG A 116 -18.47 -34.44 8.08
CA ARG A 116 -19.11 -35.72 7.71
C ARG A 116 -20.29 -36.06 8.63
N TYR A 117 -20.17 -35.80 9.94
CA TYR A 117 -21.23 -36.08 10.90
C TYR A 117 -22.37 -35.07 10.78
N THR A 118 -22.04 -33.79 10.60
CA THR A 118 -23.03 -32.71 10.47
C THR A 118 -23.80 -32.76 9.15
N ARG A 119 -23.17 -33.19 8.04
CA ARG A 119 -23.87 -33.34 6.74
C ARG A 119 -24.89 -34.46 6.72
N GLN A 120 -24.67 -35.50 7.52
CA GLN A 120 -25.54 -36.69 7.55
C GLN A 120 -26.62 -36.62 8.64
N THR A 121 -26.58 -35.60 9.50
CA THR A 121 -27.52 -35.45 10.60
C THR A 121 -28.63 -34.45 10.25
N THR A 122 -29.87 -34.90 10.31
CA THR A 122 -31.07 -34.03 10.26
C THR A 122 -31.59 -33.70 11.66
N ARG A 123 -30.78 -33.98 12.69
CA ARG A 123 -31.18 -33.81 14.09
C ARG A 123 -31.33 -32.32 14.40
N LYS A 124 -32.58 -31.90 14.68
CA LYS A 124 -32.95 -30.57 15.18
C LYS A 124 -31.98 -29.99 16.24
N PRO A 125 -31.50 -30.73 17.27
CA PRO A 125 -30.58 -30.15 18.25
C PRO A 125 -29.24 -29.68 17.66
N VAL A 126 -28.70 -30.35 16.62
CA VAL A 126 -27.47 -29.91 15.96
C VAL A 126 -27.71 -28.61 15.20
N MET A 127 -28.84 -28.51 14.50
CA MET A 127 -29.23 -27.29 13.78
C MET A 127 -29.43 -26.11 14.74
N PHE A 128 -30.16 -26.31 15.85
CA PHE A 128 -30.33 -25.26 16.86
C PHE A 128 -29.01 -24.87 17.53
N GLY A 129 -28.11 -25.83 17.77
CA GLY A 129 -26.77 -25.56 18.29
C GLY A 129 -25.93 -24.69 17.35
N LEU A 130 -25.93 -25.00 16.04
CA LEU A 130 -25.24 -24.18 15.04
C LEU A 130 -25.84 -22.79 14.91
N LEU A 131 -27.18 -22.68 14.90
CA LEU A 131 -27.88 -21.39 14.88
C LEU A 131 -27.51 -20.56 16.12
N ALA A 132 -27.53 -21.17 17.31
CA ALA A 132 -27.15 -20.52 18.56
C ALA A 132 -25.69 -20.04 18.52
N ALA A 133 -24.77 -20.84 17.98
CA ALA A 133 -23.38 -20.42 17.79
C ALA A 133 -23.25 -19.24 16.84
N MET A 134 -23.97 -19.25 15.70
CA MET A 134 -23.98 -18.11 14.76
C MET A 134 -24.53 -16.84 15.42
N VAL A 135 -25.64 -16.94 16.15
CA VAL A 135 -26.22 -15.82 16.90
C VAL A 135 -25.25 -15.32 17.96
N ALA A 136 -24.58 -16.21 18.69
CA ALA A 136 -23.55 -15.83 19.67
C ALA A 136 -22.39 -15.08 19.02
N PHE A 137 -21.90 -15.51 17.85
CA PHE A 137 -20.86 -14.78 17.11
C PHE A 137 -21.33 -13.40 16.64
N VAL A 138 -22.57 -13.28 16.17
CA VAL A 138 -23.15 -11.98 15.80
C VAL A 138 -23.26 -11.07 17.02
N LEU A 139 -23.74 -11.58 18.15
CA LEU A 139 -23.84 -10.83 19.41
C LEU A 139 -22.47 -10.41 19.92
N LEU A 140 -21.46 -11.29 19.87
CA LEU A 140 -20.08 -10.94 20.22
C LEU A 140 -19.52 -9.85 19.30
N GLY A 141 -19.78 -9.96 17.99
CA GLY A 141 -19.40 -8.94 17.01
C GLY A 141 -20.08 -7.60 17.25
N LEU A 142 -21.37 -7.60 17.60
CA LEU A 142 -22.12 -6.39 17.96
C LEU A 142 -21.58 -5.76 19.24
N LEU A 143 -21.33 -6.54 20.29
CA LEU A 143 -20.73 -6.06 21.52
C LEU A 143 -19.33 -5.47 21.29
N ALA A 144 -18.55 -6.06 20.39
CA ALA A 144 -17.26 -5.51 20.00
C ALA A 144 -17.42 -4.20 19.22
N PHE A 145 -18.38 -4.15 18.28
CA PHE A 145 -18.67 -2.95 17.50
C PHE A 145 -19.20 -1.79 18.34
N THR A 146 -20.04 -2.07 19.34
CA THR A 146 -20.55 -1.06 20.28
C THR A 146 -19.57 -0.70 21.41
N GLY A 147 -18.33 -1.22 21.37
CA GLY A 147 -17.26 -0.82 22.26
C GLY A 147 -17.30 -1.44 23.66
N HIS A 148 -18.10 -2.49 23.89
CA HIS A 148 -18.10 -3.22 25.17
C HIS A 148 -16.82 -4.04 25.38
N PHE A 149 -16.07 -4.32 24.31
CA PHE A 149 -14.74 -4.88 24.39
C PHE A 149 -13.70 -3.82 24.08
N LYS A 150 -12.70 -3.68 24.95
CA LYS A 150 -11.50 -2.89 24.64
C LYS A 150 -10.77 -3.58 23.50
N GLY A 151 -10.64 -2.89 22.37
CA GLY A 151 -9.85 -3.38 21.25
C GLY A 151 -8.40 -3.61 21.67
N ARG A 152 -7.71 -4.52 20.99
CA ARG A 152 -6.28 -4.82 21.23
C ARG A 152 -5.40 -3.56 21.22
N HIS A 153 -5.83 -2.53 20.49
CA HIS A 153 -5.18 -1.23 20.39
C HIS A 153 -6.12 -0.13 20.92
N SER A 154 -6.49 -0.19 22.20
CA SER A 154 -7.31 0.84 22.87
C SER A 154 -6.48 1.73 23.81
N ASP A 155 -5.17 1.81 23.58
CA ASP A 155 -4.31 2.71 24.35
C ASP A 155 -4.50 4.15 23.84
N ALA A 156 -4.53 5.13 24.75
CA ALA A 156 -4.61 6.55 24.40
C ALA A 156 -3.52 6.98 23.41
N TYR A 157 -2.36 6.32 23.42
CA TYR A 157 -1.31 6.53 22.43
C TYR A 157 -1.70 6.05 21.03
N PHE A 158 -2.38 4.90 20.94
CA PHE A 158 -2.86 4.39 19.66
C PHE A 158 -3.95 5.30 19.07
N ASP A 159 -4.88 5.78 19.89
CA ASP A 159 -5.93 6.70 19.44
C ASP A 159 -5.33 8.00 18.88
N LYS A 160 -4.29 8.54 19.55
CA LYS A 160 -3.52 9.69 19.03
C LYS A 160 -2.84 9.38 17.70
N THR A 161 -2.23 8.20 17.59
CA THR A 161 -1.53 7.78 16.36
C THR A 161 -2.52 7.54 15.21
N ALA A 162 -3.66 6.91 15.49
CA ALA A 162 -4.71 6.63 14.53
C ALA A 162 -5.42 7.91 14.06
N ALA A 163 -5.62 8.87 14.97
CA ALA A 163 -6.11 10.21 14.63
C ALA A 163 -5.09 10.95 13.77
N ALA A 164 -3.81 10.96 14.16
CA ALA A 164 -2.73 11.58 13.38
C ALA A 164 -2.58 10.97 11.97
N ALA A 165 -2.77 9.66 11.82
CA ALA A 165 -2.72 9.00 10.51
C ALA A 165 -3.83 9.47 9.53
N ARG A 166 -4.88 10.12 10.05
CA ARG A 166 -5.97 10.70 9.26
C ARG A 166 -5.95 12.24 9.26
N ASP A 167 -5.06 12.84 10.03
CA ASP A 167 -4.88 14.28 10.09
C ASP A 167 -3.87 14.70 9.03
N TRP A 168 -4.40 15.20 7.92
CA TRP A 168 -3.62 15.76 6.81
C TRP A 168 -3.46 17.29 6.95
N GLY A 169 -3.96 17.88 8.04
CA GLY A 169 -3.76 19.28 8.35
C GLY A 169 -2.41 19.51 9.03
N PHE A 170 -1.86 20.71 8.86
CA PHE A 170 -0.84 21.18 9.78
C PHE A 170 -1.41 21.21 11.21
N PRO A 171 -0.64 20.80 12.24
CA PRO A 171 -1.11 20.80 13.62
C PRO A 171 -1.58 22.19 14.05
N ASP A 172 -2.59 22.21 14.93
CA ASP A 172 -3.03 23.43 15.62
C ASP A 172 -1.83 24.14 16.26
N GLY A 173 -1.80 25.48 16.17
CA GLY A 173 -0.72 26.31 16.72
C GLY A 173 0.27 26.85 15.69
N LEU A 174 0.13 26.49 14.42
CA LEU A 174 0.81 27.14 13.31
C LEU A 174 -0.01 28.31 12.75
N THR A 175 0.65 29.44 12.51
CA THR A 175 -0.01 30.65 11.99
C THR A 175 0.15 30.70 10.46
N PRO A 176 -0.93 30.66 9.66
CA PRO A 176 -0.83 30.79 8.22
C PRO A 176 -0.44 32.22 7.85
N LEU A 177 0.49 32.36 6.91
CA LEU A 177 0.97 33.63 6.39
C LEU A 177 1.07 33.55 4.87
N LYS A 178 0.51 34.56 4.19
CA LYS A 178 0.70 34.72 2.76
C LYS A 178 1.98 35.52 2.53
N ILE A 179 2.99 34.91 1.92
CA ILE A 179 4.23 35.56 1.50
C ILE A 179 4.37 35.30 0.00
N TYR A 180 4.55 36.36 -0.78
CA TYR A 180 4.34 36.32 -2.23
C TYR A 180 2.94 35.75 -2.55
N ASP A 181 2.83 34.78 -3.46
CA ASP A 181 1.56 34.13 -3.82
C ASP A 181 1.40 32.72 -3.23
N VAL A 182 2.11 32.43 -2.14
CA VAL A 182 2.01 31.15 -1.43
C VAL A 182 1.64 31.33 0.04
N VAL A 183 0.84 30.40 0.56
CA VAL A 183 0.59 30.30 1.99
C VAL A 183 1.67 29.42 2.60
N MET A 184 2.43 29.98 3.53
CA MET A 184 3.36 29.27 4.40
C MET A 184 2.83 29.31 5.83
N TYR A 185 3.41 28.51 6.71
CA TYR A 185 3.04 28.48 8.12
C TYR A 185 4.19 28.96 8.98
N GLN A 186 3.90 29.76 10.02
CA GLN A 186 4.90 30.24 10.96
C GLN A 186 4.64 29.73 12.38
N VAL A 187 5.73 29.46 13.10
CA VAL A 187 5.77 29.21 14.54
C VAL A 187 7.03 29.81 15.16
N GLY A 188 6.98 30.09 16.46
CA GLY A 188 8.09 30.70 17.19
C GLY A 188 8.17 32.20 16.98
N SER A 189 9.01 32.83 17.79
CA SER A 189 9.17 34.29 17.85
C SER A 189 10.61 34.73 18.13
N GLY A 190 11.58 33.84 17.89
CA GLY A 190 13.00 34.18 18.04
C GLY A 190 13.49 35.11 16.94
N GLU A 191 14.62 35.78 17.20
CA GLU A 191 15.20 36.81 16.35
C GLU A 191 15.61 36.28 14.97
N HIS A 192 16.13 35.06 14.91
CA HIS A 192 16.54 34.45 13.64
C HIS A 192 15.35 33.84 12.90
N LYS A 193 15.37 33.95 11.57
CA LYS A 193 14.33 33.42 10.69
C LYS A 193 14.83 32.18 9.96
N VAL A 194 14.17 31.06 10.18
CA VAL A 194 14.53 29.76 9.59
C VAL A 194 13.41 29.29 8.68
N LEU A 195 13.73 28.93 7.43
CA LEU A 195 12.80 28.36 6.47
C LEU A 195 13.00 26.85 6.36
N LEU A 196 11.98 26.08 6.73
CA LEU A 196 11.87 24.65 6.47
C LEU A 196 11.12 24.47 5.15
N PHE A 197 11.83 24.02 4.11
CA PHE A 197 11.34 23.96 2.74
C PHE A 197 11.37 22.52 2.22
N GLY A 198 10.20 21.99 1.85
CA GLY A 198 10.11 20.61 1.38
C GLY A 198 8.73 20.12 1.04
N ASP A 199 8.55 18.82 1.21
CA ASP A 199 7.27 18.13 1.06
C ASP A 199 6.74 17.63 2.42
N SER A 200 5.92 16.58 2.41
CA SER A 200 5.39 15.94 3.62
C SER A 200 6.47 15.44 4.60
N HIS A 201 7.72 15.23 4.16
CA HIS A 201 8.84 14.85 5.04
C HIS A 201 9.39 16.02 5.84
N ILE A 202 9.18 17.26 5.40
CA ILE A 202 9.41 18.43 6.25
C ILE A 202 8.18 18.70 7.13
N GLU A 203 6.99 18.47 6.59
CA GLU A 203 5.72 18.74 7.27
C GLU A 203 5.59 17.99 8.61
N GLN A 204 6.13 16.76 8.69
CA GLN A 204 6.15 15.96 9.92
C GLN A 204 6.87 16.62 11.10
N TYR A 205 7.74 17.62 10.87
CA TYR A 205 8.39 18.38 11.95
C TYR A 205 7.49 19.46 12.55
N GLY A 206 6.36 19.79 11.91
CA GLY A 206 5.38 20.78 12.36
C GLY A 206 4.96 20.60 13.82
N PRO A 207 4.53 19.41 14.28
CA PRO A 207 4.11 19.20 15.67
C PRO A 207 5.23 19.46 16.67
N ARG A 208 6.47 19.08 16.34
CA ARG A 208 7.63 19.35 17.21
C ARG A 208 7.96 20.83 17.24
N ALA A 209 7.83 21.53 16.12
CA ALA A 209 8.02 22.98 16.06
C ALA A 209 6.95 23.71 16.88
N VAL A 210 5.69 23.31 16.82
CA VAL A 210 4.61 23.81 17.70
C VAL A 210 4.96 23.59 19.17
N GLU A 211 5.40 22.40 19.54
CA GLU A 211 5.75 22.10 20.93
C GLU A 211 6.93 22.93 21.43
N LEU A 212 7.97 23.11 20.62
CA LEU A 212 9.11 23.97 20.95
C LEU A 212 8.69 25.45 21.04
N GLY A 213 7.79 25.90 20.18
CA GLY A 213 7.27 27.27 20.15
C GLY A 213 6.49 27.68 21.39
N LYS A 214 6.01 26.72 22.21
CA LYS A 214 5.35 27.01 23.49
C LYS A 214 6.31 27.54 24.56
N THR A 215 7.60 27.24 24.45
CA THR A 215 8.62 27.69 25.40
C THR A 215 9.32 28.93 24.84
N PRO A 216 9.20 30.10 25.49
CA PRO A 216 9.87 31.31 25.03
C PRO A 216 11.38 31.10 24.85
N GLY A 217 11.90 31.48 23.69
CA GLY A 217 13.32 31.35 23.36
C GLY A 217 13.80 29.94 22.96
N ALA A 218 12.94 28.92 23.04
CA ALA A 218 13.32 27.55 22.63
C ALA A 218 13.25 27.32 21.11
N LEU A 219 12.58 28.20 20.37
CA LEU A 219 12.47 28.14 18.92
C LEU A 219 12.64 29.52 18.29
N GLN A 220 13.44 29.57 17.24
CA GLN A 220 13.58 30.73 16.36
C GLN A 220 12.30 30.92 15.52
N THR A 221 12.13 32.10 14.89
CA THR A 221 11.00 32.30 13.98
C THR A 221 11.13 31.31 12.81
N THR A 222 10.19 30.38 12.69
CA THR A 222 10.30 29.24 11.80
C THR A 222 9.15 29.25 10.80
N TYR A 223 9.48 29.27 9.51
CA TYR A 223 8.55 29.15 8.40
C TYR A 223 8.55 27.72 7.87
N LEU A 224 7.37 27.11 7.72
CA LEU A 224 7.18 25.82 7.07
C LEU A 224 6.50 26.06 5.72
N ALA A 225 7.21 25.68 4.67
CA ALA A 225 6.77 25.79 3.29
C ALA A 225 6.75 24.38 2.68
N THR A 226 5.63 23.68 2.88
CA THR A 226 5.50 22.29 2.45
C THR A 226 4.23 22.02 1.70
N TRP A 227 4.34 21.12 0.73
CA TRP A 227 3.20 20.51 0.05
C TRP A 227 3.49 19.06 -0.27
N GLY A 228 2.50 18.20 -0.05
CA GLY A 228 2.62 16.77 -0.33
C GLY A 228 3.14 16.52 -1.74
N SER A 229 4.16 15.65 -1.83
CA SER A 229 4.75 15.22 -3.10
C SER A 229 5.36 16.34 -3.97
N CYS A 230 5.75 17.47 -3.36
CA CYS A 230 6.34 18.61 -4.06
C CYS A 230 7.82 18.82 -3.67
N PRO A 231 8.80 18.33 -4.44
CA PRO A 231 10.21 18.44 -4.08
C PRO A 231 10.71 19.89 -4.12
N PRO A 232 11.55 20.32 -3.17
CA PRO A 232 12.10 21.68 -3.12
C PRO A 232 13.29 21.87 -4.08
N VAL A 233 13.19 21.30 -5.28
CA VAL A 233 14.26 21.31 -6.30
C VAL A 233 13.80 22.13 -7.50
N PRO A 234 14.51 23.22 -7.87
CA PRO A 234 14.18 24.02 -9.05
C PRO A 234 14.06 23.18 -10.31
N ASN A 235 13.19 23.61 -11.22
CA ASN A 235 12.94 22.99 -12.52
C ASN A 235 12.36 21.55 -12.47
N VAL A 236 12.12 20.96 -11.31
CA VAL A 236 11.39 19.70 -11.21
C VAL A 236 9.89 19.95 -11.38
N ILE A 237 9.20 19.17 -12.18
CA ILE A 237 7.75 19.29 -12.36
C ILE A 237 7.05 17.98 -12.01
N ASP A 238 5.86 18.11 -11.39
CA ASP A 238 4.95 17.01 -11.10
C ASP A 238 3.78 17.08 -12.10
N THR A 239 3.62 16.05 -12.94
CA THR A 239 2.52 15.99 -13.93
C THR A 239 1.15 15.81 -13.29
N GLN A 240 1.07 15.36 -12.04
CA GLN A 240 -0.18 15.20 -11.30
C GLN A 240 -0.50 16.43 -10.42
N ASN A 241 0.47 17.33 -10.24
CA ASN A 241 0.31 18.53 -9.41
C ASN A 241 0.93 19.76 -10.09
N ALA A 242 0.17 20.36 -11.01
CA ALA A 242 0.64 21.50 -11.80
C ALA A 242 1.04 22.73 -10.95
N ILE A 243 0.46 22.89 -9.75
CA ILE A 243 0.74 24.05 -8.89
C ILE A 243 2.02 23.85 -8.05
N CYS A 244 2.56 22.63 -7.96
CA CYS A 244 3.79 22.37 -7.21
C CYS A 244 4.96 23.23 -7.69
N GLY A 245 5.18 23.28 -9.02
CA GLY A 245 6.28 24.05 -9.60
C GLY A 245 6.19 25.53 -9.24
N GLN A 246 5.01 26.14 -9.45
CA GLN A 246 4.75 27.53 -9.10
C GLN A 246 4.99 27.80 -7.61
N ARG A 247 4.43 26.97 -6.73
CA ARG A 247 4.58 27.13 -5.27
C ARG A 247 6.03 27.05 -4.83
N ARG A 248 6.76 26.03 -5.30
CA ARG A 248 8.18 25.88 -5.02
C ARG A 248 8.95 27.11 -5.49
N ASP A 249 8.69 27.61 -6.69
CA ASP A 249 9.45 28.74 -7.24
C ASP A 249 9.19 30.04 -6.47
N GLU A 250 7.96 30.28 -5.98
CA GLU A 250 7.68 31.40 -5.07
C GLU A 250 8.40 31.26 -3.72
N VAL A 251 8.44 30.07 -3.13
CA VAL A 251 9.19 29.82 -1.90
C VAL A 251 10.70 29.96 -2.14
N MET A 252 11.19 29.59 -3.32
CA MET A 252 12.60 29.75 -3.67
C MET A 252 13.02 31.23 -3.70
N LYS A 253 12.13 32.14 -4.15
CA LYS A 253 12.36 33.59 -4.03
C LYS A 253 12.51 34.01 -2.57
N PHE A 254 11.67 33.49 -1.69
CA PHE A 254 11.78 33.73 -0.24
C PHE A 254 13.08 33.17 0.34
N ALA A 255 13.47 31.95 -0.04
CA ALA A 255 14.71 31.33 0.39
C ALA A 255 15.94 32.16 0.00
N LEU A 256 15.93 32.75 -1.20
CA LEU A 256 17.00 33.60 -1.74
C LEU A 256 16.98 35.04 -1.21
N SER A 257 15.89 35.50 -0.57
CA SER A 257 15.79 36.86 -0.05
C SER A 257 16.61 37.06 1.22
N ASN A 258 16.83 38.31 1.65
CA ASN A 258 17.51 38.60 2.92
C ASN A 258 16.60 38.48 4.15
N GLU A 259 15.36 37.98 3.98
CA GLU A 259 14.39 37.84 5.07
C GLU A 259 14.55 36.54 5.86
N VAL A 260 15.43 35.63 5.43
CA VAL A 260 15.65 34.33 6.06
C VAL A 260 17.15 34.12 6.32
N ASP A 261 17.50 33.77 7.56
CA ASP A 261 18.88 33.55 8.01
C ASP A 261 19.37 32.13 7.79
N ALA A 262 18.45 31.16 7.71
CA ALA A 262 18.76 29.76 7.45
C ALA A 262 17.68 29.04 6.65
N VAL A 263 18.09 28.18 5.71
CA VAL A 263 17.17 27.34 4.93
C VAL A 263 17.48 25.87 5.18
N VAL A 264 16.45 25.09 5.51
CA VAL A 264 16.51 23.65 5.69
C VAL A 264 15.75 23.00 4.54
N PHE A 265 16.47 22.32 3.66
CA PHE A 265 15.90 21.52 2.59
C PHE A 265 15.61 20.11 3.09
N GLY A 266 14.42 19.59 2.80
CA GLY A 266 14.08 18.20 3.03
C GLY A 266 13.01 17.74 2.05
N GLY A 267 12.95 16.43 1.84
CA GLY A 267 11.96 15.82 0.97
C GLY A 267 12.02 14.31 1.11
N CYS A 268 11.06 13.62 0.52
CA CYS A 268 11.20 12.19 0.32
C CYS A 268 12.23 11.89 -0.79
N TRP A 269 13.52 12.09 -0.51
CA TRP A 269 14.57 11.94 -1.52
C TRP A 269 14.55 10.56 -2.15
N ASN A 270 14.30 9.52 -1.35
CA ASN A 270 14.08 8.18 -1.88
C ASN A 270 12.83 8.09 -2.78
N CYS A 271 11.70 8.72 -2.45
CA CYS A 271 10.52 8.71 -3.32
C CYS A 271 10.80 9.31 -4.70
N PHE A 272 11.67 10.31 -4.78
CA PHE A 272 11.99 11.00 -6.03
C PHE A 272 13.13 10.34 -6.80
N PHE A 273 14.19 9.91 -6.11
CA PHE A 273 15.47 9.57 -6.74
C PHE A 273 15.84 8.08 -6.67
N SER A 274 15.16 7.27 -5.85
CA SER A 274 15.47 5.83 -5.74
C SER A 274 14.79 4.95 -6.79
N VAL A 275 14.06 5.54 -7.74
CA VAL A 275 13.25 4.77 -8.70
C VAL A 275 14.11 4.14 -9.80
N GLN A 276 14.55 2.91 -9.57
CA GLN A 276 15.36 2.08 -10.48
C GLN A 276 14.52 1.19 -11.43
N THR A 277 13.33 1.62 -11.89
CA THR A 277 12.64 0.84 -12.94
C THR A 277 13.27 1.10 -14.32
N PRO A 278 13.62 0.05 -15.09
CA PRO A 278 14.20 0.18 -16.42
C PRO A 278 13.29 0.96 -17.41
N PRO A 279 13.87 1.60 -18.44
CA PRO A 279 13.18 2.49 -19.38
C PRO A 279 12.21 1.80 -20.37
N ASP A 280 12.02 0.48 -20.30
CA ASP A 280 11.34 -0.33 -21.34
C ASP A 280 9.81 -0.27 -21.37
N SER A 281 9.19 0.73 -20.72
CA SER A 281 7.78 1.05 -20.96
C SER A 281 7.70 2.41 -21.63
N ASP A 282 7.40 2.44 -22.93
CA ASP A 282 7.06 3.63 -23.73
C ASP A 282 5.81 4.40 -23.21
N ASP A 283 5.34 4.05 -22.02
CA ASP A 283 4.14 4.61 -21.42
C ASP A 283 4.50 5.88 -20.63
N GLU A 284 4.40 7.04 -21.28
CA GLU A 284 4.58 8.36 -20.66
C GLU A 284 3.66 8.58 -19.43
N LEU A 285 2.61 7.76 -19.28
CA LEU A 285 1.70 7.78 -18.14
C LEU A 285 2.34 7.27 -16.83
N ILE A 286 3.54 6.68 -16.88
CA ILE A 286 4.20 6.09 -15.70
C ILE A 286 5.10 7.10 -14.96
N ASP A 287 5.64 8.11 -15.65
CA ASP A 287 6.51 9.11 -15.02
C ASP A 287 5.70 10.28 -14.47
N ARG A 288 5.71 10.42 -13.14
CA ARG A 288 5.12 11.56 -12.43
C ARG A 288 6.03 12.79 -12.43
N TYR A 289 7.35 12.57 -12.34
CA TYR A 289 8.33 13.65 -12.16
C TYR A 289 9.27 13.79 -13.34
N TYR A 290 9.55 15.04 -13.70
CA TYR A 290 10.48 15.39 -14.77
C TYR A 290 11.32 16.59 -14.37
N TYR A 291 12.52 16.68 -14.94
CA TYR A 291 13.38 17.86 -14.86
C TYR A 291 13.25 18.69 -16.14
N LEU A 292 13.03 20.00 -16.01
CA LEU A 292 13.01 20.94 -17.13
C LEU A 292 14.40 21.53 -17.38
N ASP A 293 14.99 21.15 -18.51
CA ASP A 293 16.27 21.64 -19.02
C ASP A 293 15.99 22.58 -20.21
N GLY A 294 15.64 23.83 -19.90
CA GLY A 294 15.12 24.78 -20.89
C GLY A 294 13.78 24.31 -21.46
N SER A 295 13.74 24.04 -22.77
CA SER A 295 12.56 23.46 -23.45
C SER A 295 12.51 21.93 -23.38
N THR A 296 13.56 21.27 -22.88
CA THR A 296 13.65 19.81 -22.85
C THR A 296 13.11 19.26 -21.53
N LYS A 297 12.19 18.31 -21.61
CA LYS A 297 11.61 17.61 -20.45
C LYS A 297 12.30 16.25 -20.26
N ARG A 298 13.12 16.12 -19.22
CA ARG A 298 13.89 14.89 -18.92
C ARG A 298 13.15 14.04 -17.88
N ARG A 299 12.91 12.77 -18.19
CA ARG A 299 12.26 11.80 -17.30
C ARG A 299 13.16 11.45 -16.13
N PHE A 300 12.59 11.21 -14.95
CA PHE A 300 13.34 10.69 -13.81
C PHE A 300 13.66 9.20 -13.97
N ARG A 301 12.72 8.38 -14.46
CA ARG A 301 12.96 6.94 -14.73
C ARG A 301 13.73 6.75 -16.04
N GLY A 302 15.05 6.67 -15.96
CA GLY A 302 15.93 6.34 -17.10
C GLY A 302 16.13 7.47 -18.12
N GLY A 303 15.54 8.64 -17.93
CA GLY A 303 15.71 9.80 -18.82
C GLY A 303 16.79 10.81 -18.40
N GLY A 304 17.60 10.47 -17.40
CA GLY A 304 18.67 11.34 -16.88
C GLY A 304 18.19 12.56 -16.07
N GLY A 305 16.89 12.68 -15.80
CA GLY A 305 16.33 13.83 -15.09
C GLY A 305 16.77 13.91 -13.63
N VAL A 306 17.07 12.77 -13.00
CA VAL A 306 17.52 12.69 -11.61
C VAL A 306 18.86 13.38 -11.41
N GLU A 307 19.83 13.13 -12.30
CA GLU A 307 21.18 13.69 -12.23
C GLU A 307 21.16 15.21 -12.37
N TYR A 308 20.31 15.73 -13.26
CA TYR A 308 20.12 17.18 -13.42
C TYR A 308 19.43 17.80 -12.21
N ALA A 309 18.40 17.14 -11.66
CA ALA A 309 17.72 17.61 -10.46
C ALA A 309 18.66 17.67 -9.25
N LEU A 310 19.46 16.62 -9.02
CA LEU A 310 20.46 16.58 -7.95
C LEU A 310 21.53 17.66 -8.13
N ARG A 311 22.03 17.84 -9.35
CA ARG A 311 23.00 18.91 -9.65
C ARG A 311 22.41 20.29 -9.41
N MET A 312 21.15 20.53 -9.77
CA MET A 312 20.49 21.80 -9.50
C MET A 312 20.29 22.04 -8.01
N LEU A 313 19.86 21.02 -7.26
CA LEU A 313 19.74 21.12 -5.81
C LEU A 313 21.08 21.51 -5.18
N GLU A 314 22.17 20.84 -5.58
CA GLU A 314 23.52 21.14 -5.11
C GLU A 314 23.92 22.60 -5.43
N LEU A 315 23.71 23.05 -6.67
CA LEU A 315 24.04 24.42 -7.09
C LEU A 315 23.23 25.45 -6.33
N THR A 316 21.92 25.24 -6.17
CA THR A 316 21.02 26.12 -5.41
C THR A 316 21.47 26.22 -3.96
N MET A 317 21.77 25.09 -3.31
CA MET A 317 22.23 25.08 -1.94
C MET A 317 23.59 25.76 -1.78
N LYS A 318 24.54 25.52 -2.68
CA LYS A 318 25.85 26.18 -2.67
C LYS A 318 25.72 27.69 -2.82
N ASN A 319 24.85 28.16 -3.71
CA ASN A 319 24.60 29.59 -3.91
C ASN A 319 23.92 30.24 -2.69
N LEU A 320 23.00 29.55 -2.03
CA LEU A 320 22.43 30.03 -0.76
C LEU A 320 23.48 30.07 0.35
N ALA A 321 24.34 29.06 0.42
CA ALA A 321 25.35 28.91 1.46
C ALA A 321 26.43 30.01 1.45
N THR A 322 26.59 30.77 0.37
CA THR A 322 27.50 31.92 0.35
C THR A 322 26.99 33.12 1.16
N HIS A 323 25.70 33.16 1.49
CA HIS A 323 25.06 34.29 2.17
C HIS A 323 24.34 33.93 3.47
N LYS A 324 24.01 32.65 3.68
CA LYS A 324 23.23 32.19 4.84
C LYS A 324 23.48 30.73 5.18
N LYS A 325 22.98 30.26 6.32
CA LYS A 325 23.12 28.85 6.72
C LYS A 325 22.19 27.97 5.89
N VAL A 326 22.69 26.86 5.37
CA VAL A 326 21.90 25.90 4.59
C VAL A 326 22.07 24.51 5.19
N TYR A 327 20.96 23.82 5.41
CA TYR A 327 20.93 22.46 5.90
C TYR A 327 20.20 21.57 4.90
N LEU A 328 20.65 20.33 4.77
CA LEU A 328 19.97 19.27 4.02
C LEU A 328 19.63 18.15 5.00
N LEU A 329 18.35 17.89 5.17
CA LEU A 329 17.87 16.74 5.93
C LEU A 329 17.88 15.53 5.00
N LEU A 330 18.68 14.53 5.33
CA LEU A 330 18.68 13.24 4.65
C LEU A 330 17.70 12.30 5.38
N ASP A 331 16.95 11.52 4.61
CA ASP A 331 16.05 10.46 5.06
C ASP A 331 16.80 9.19 5.50
#